data_AF-A0AB36SV68-F1
#
_entry.id   AF-A0AB36SV68-F1
#
_cell.length_a   1.000
_cell.length_b   1.000
_cell.length_c   1.000
_cell.angle_alpha   90.00
_cell.angle_beta   90.00
_cell.angle_gamma   90.00
#
_symmetry.space_group_name_H-M   'P 1'
#
loop_
_entity.id
_entity.type
_entity.pdbx_description
1 polymer ?
#
loop_
_entity_poly.entity_id
_entity_poly.type
_entity_poly.pdbx_seq_one_letter_code
_entity_poly.pdbx_strand_id
1 'polypeptide(L)'
;LGISPGDRDPGTHIDVYAENETYQAPSFKSGEFNISMYHTQGDLNFLKQVKVRYPNGKIEIHQLKSGQQLKITEAGAIIDLNPNAANVSEHDLLYITQAQLDEGKTGVVINQGQHAFVEKASGKNPRFL
;
A
#
# COMPACT_ATOMS: atom_id res chain seq x y z
N LEU A 1 18.72 -6.00 -34.89
CA LEU A 1 17.31 -5.58 -35.09
C LEU A 1 16.44 -6.83 -35.10
N GLY A 2 15.45 -6.88 -34.22
CA GLY A 2 14.41 -7.92 -34.23
C GLY A 2 14.33 -8.74 -32.96
N ILE A 3 13.65 -8.21 -31.93
CA ILE A 3 12.83 -9.03 -31.05
C ILE A 3 11.40 -8.51 -31.18
N SER A 4 10.51 -9.41 -31.60
CA SER A 4 9.09 -9.19 -31.80
C SER A 4 8.42 -8.89 -30.46
N PRO A 5 7.47 -7.93 -30.38
CA PRO A 5 6.72 -7.66 -29.16
C PRO A 5 5.66 -8.75 -28.98
N GLY A 6 6.06 -9.88 -28.39
CA GLY A 6 5.21 -11.05 -28.18
C GLY A 6 5.24 -11.64 -26.78
N ASP A 7 6.19 -11.24 -25.93
CA ASP A 7 6.26 -11.75 -24.56
C ASP A 7 5.47 -10.81 -23.65
N ARG A 8 4.20 -11.18 -23.43
CA ARG A 8 3.39 -10.65 -22.34
C ARG A 8 4.09 -10.99 -21.02
N ASP A 9 4.75 -9.99 -20.48
CA ASP A 9 5.19 -9.97 -19.09
C ASP A 9 3.99 -10.34 -18.19
N PRO A 10 4.07 -11.35 -17.31
CA PRO A 10 3.02 -11.66 -16.35
C PRO A 10 2.89 -10.59 -15.25
N GLY A 11 3.66 -9.50 -15.33
CA GLY A 11 3.56 -8.32 -14.48
C GLY A 11 2.14 -7.75 -14.43
N THR A 12 1.45 -8.04 -13.33
CA THR A 12 0.32 -7.31 -12.72
C THR A 12 -0.32 -6.25 -13.61
N HIS A 13 -1.18 -6.69 -14.53
CA HIS A 13 -2.09 -5.79 -15.23
C HIS A 13 -3.22 -5.42 -14.25
N ILE A 14 -3.19 -4.19 -13.75
CA ILE A 14 -4.32 -3.61 -13.05
C ILE A 14 -5.28 -3.11 -14.12
N ASP A 15 -6.48 -3.70 -14.19
CA ASP A 15 -7.55 -3.18 -15.04
C ASP A 15 -7.90 -1.76 -14.58
N VAL A 16 -7.61 -0.81 -15.47
CA VAL A 16 -7.59 0.65 -15.26
C VAL A 16 -8.95 1.23 -14.84
N TYR A 17 -10.00 0.41 -14.76
CA TYR A 17 -11.36 0.80 -14.42
C TYR A 17 -11.70 0.69 -12.94
N ALA A 18 -10.77 0.22 -12.10
CA ALA A 18 -11.06 0.03 -10.68
C ALA A 18 -10.18 0.89 -9.75
N GLU A 19 -9.07 1.49 -10.16
CA GLU A 19 -8.06 2.00 -9.20
C GLU A 19 -8.56 3.06 -8.20
N ASN A 20 -9.47 3.95 -8.59
CA ASN A 20 -10.04 4.96 -7.69
C ASN A 20 -11.33 4.53 -6.96
N GLU A 21 -12.04 3.51 -7.48
CA GLU A 21 -13.25 2.96 -6.83
C GLU A 21 -12.92 1.78 -5.92
N THR A 22 -11.82 1.06 -6.19
CA THR A 22 -11.39 -0.10 -5.41
C THR A 22 -10.45 0.22 -4.26
N TYR A 23 -9.76 1.35 -4.30
CA TYR A 23 -8.80 1.74 -3.27
C TYR A 23 -9.02 3.18 -2.84
N GLN A 24 -9.25 3.39 -1.54
CA GLN A 24 -9.23 4.73 -0.98
C GLN A 24 -7.78 5.20 -0.89
N ALA A 25 -7.43 6.29 -1.55
CA ALA A 25 -6.07 6.83 -1.51
C ALA A 25 -5.62 7.17 -0.07
N PRO A 26 -4.37 6.89 0.30
CA PRO A 26 -3.83 7.27 1.59
C PRO A 26 -3.63 8.79 1.67
N SER A 27 -3.51 9.32 2.89
CA SER A 27 -3.11 10.71 3.09
C SER A 27 -1.66 10.90 2.62
N PHE A 28 -1.46 11.83 1.69
CA PHE A 28 -0.13 12.22 1.21
C PHE A 28 0.30 13.54 1.86
N LYS A 29 1.11 13.42 2.92
CA LYS A 29 1.62 14.54 3.70
C LYS A 29 3.08 14.32 4.08
N SER A 30 3.90 15.36 3.94
CA SER A 30 5.30 15.34 4.38
C SER A 30 5.42 15.00 5.87
N GLY A 31 6.39 14.16 6.21
CA GLY A 31 6.60 13.55 7.51
C GLY A 31 5.78 12.29 7.77
N GLU A 32 4.97 11.83 6.82
CA GLU A 32 4.04 10.71 7.01
C GLU A 32 4.09 9.72 5.85
N PHE A 33 4.10 8.43 6.18
CA PHE A 33 3.77 7.34 5.27
C PHE A 33 2.46 6.72 5.74
N ASN A 34 1.45 6.69 4.87
CA ASN A 34 0.11 6.22 5.25
C ASN A 34 -0.27 4.96 4.47
N ILE A 35 -0.90 4.03 5.19
CA ILE A 35 -1.48 2.79 4.65
C ILE A 35 -2.98 2.90 4.81
N SER A 36 -3.73 2.90 3.71
CA SER A 36 -5.19 2.94 3.74
C SER A 36 -5.78 1.55 3.48
N MET A 37 -6.89 1.25 4.16
CA MET A 37 -7.66 0.04 3.96
C MET A 37 -9.06 0.37 3.48
N TYR A 38 -9.50 -0.20 2.37
CA TYR A 38 -10.87 -0.06 1.88
C TYR A 38 -11.40 -1.40 1.37
N HIS A 39 -12.60 -1.79 1.78
CA HIS A 39 -13.19 -3.07 1.39
C HIS A 39 -14.36 -2.85 0.42
N THR A 40 -14.17 -3.20 -0.85
CA THR A 40 -15.14 -2.83 -1.91
C THR A 40 -16.42 -3.65 -1.92
N GLN A 41 -16.41 -4.86 -1.37
CA GLN A 41 -17.64 -5.65 -1.22
C GLN A 41 -18.47 -5.22 0.00
N GLY A 42 -18.09 -4.13 0.68
CA GLY A 42 -18.88 -3.56 1.77
C GLY A 42 -18.86 -4.33 3.09
N ASP A 43 -17.98 -5.33 3.26
CA ASP A 43 -17.80 -5.97 4.57
C ASP A 43 -17.07 -5.03 5.55
N LEU A 44 -17.86 -4.36 6.38
CA LEU A 44 -17.38 -3.46 7.43
C LEU A 44 -16.73 -4.20 8.61
N ASN A 45 -16.89 -5.51 8.71
CA ASN A 45 -16.28 -6.34 9.76
C ASN A 45 -14.93 -6.91 9.34
N PHE A 46 -14.56 -6.81 8.06
CA PHE A 46 -13.24 -7.24 7.61
C PHE A 46 -12.14 -6.48 8.34
N LEU A 47 -11.16 -7.22 8.86
CA LEU A 47 -9.98 -6.69 9.53
C LEU A 47 -8.73 -7.09 8.78
N LYS A 48 -7.97 -6.10 8.30
CA LYS A 48 -6.62 -6.33 7.80
C LYS A 48 -5.62 -6.16 8.94
N GLN A 49 -4.87 -7.21 9.23
CA GLN A 49 -3.75 -7.10 10.16
C GLN A 49 -2.53 -6.52 9.47
N VAL A 50 -1.89 -5.54 10.10
CA VAL A 50 -0.61 -4.95 9.70
C VAL A 50 0.30 -4.94 10.93
N LYS A 51 1.53 -5.45 10.79
CA LYS A 51 2.52 -5.43 11.87
C LYS A 51 3.59 -4.40 11.57
N VAL A 52 3.99 -3.63 12.57
CA VAL A 52 5.04 -2.62 12.45
C VAL A 52 6.11 -2.90 13.49
N ARG A 53 7.37 -2.96 13.05
CA ARG A 53 8.54 -2.99 13.92
C ARG A 53 9.28 -1.67 13.78
N TYR A 54 9.39 -0.93 14.87
CA TYR A 54 10.07 0.36 14.94
C TYR A 54 11.59 0.17 15.17
N PRO A 55 12.42 1.18 14.83
CA PRO A 55 13.88 1.11 15.01
C PRO A 55 14.32 0.86 16.46
N ASN A 56 13.55 1.37 17.42
CA ASN A 56 13.78 1.15 18.86
C ASN A 56 13.45 -0.29 19.33
N GLY A 57 13.01 -1.16 18.42
CA GLY A 57 12.66 -2.55 18.71
C GLY A 57 11.21 -2.76 19.14
N LYS A 58 10.42 -1.70 19.32
CA LYS A 58 8.98 -1.80 19.61
C LYS A 58 8.26 -2.47 18.43
N ILE A 59 7.33 -3.37 18.75
CA ILE A 59 6.48 -4.04 17.76
C ILE A 59 5.02 -3.71 18.07
N GLU A 60 4.28 -3.30 17.06
CA GLU A 60 2.83 -3.09 17.12
C GLU A 60 2.12 -3.94 16.08
N ILE A 61 0.91 -4.38 16.42
CA ILE A 61 0.02 -5.12 15.52
C ILE A 61 -1.28 -4.32 15.45
N HIS A 62 -1.60 -3.82 14.27
CA HIS A 62 -2.79 -3.02 13.99
C HIS A 62 -3.82 -3.87 13.25
N GLN A 63 -5.09 -3.62 13.54
CA GLN A 63 -6.22 -4.19 12.81
C GLN A 63 -6.95 -3.04 12.12
N LEU A 64 -6.86 -2.97 10.78
CA LEU A 64 -7.46 -1.93 9.97
C LEU A 64 -8.81 -2.38 9.43
N LYS A 65 -9.85 -1.58 9.70
CA LYS A 65 -11.17 -1.68 9.09
C LYS A 65 -11.23 -0.89 7.79
N SER A 66 -12.23 -1.18 6.96
CA SER A 66 -12.56 -0.36 5.79
C SER A 66 -12.72 1.12 6.18
N GLY A 67 -12.07 2.01 5.44
CA GLY A 67 -12.05 3.45 5.68
C GLY A 67 -10.95 3.94 6.64
N GLN A 68 -10.23 3.05 7.32
CA GLN A 68 -9.15 3.44 8.24
C GLN A 68 -7.82 3.58 7.52
N GLN A 69 -6.93 4.38 8.12
CA GLN A 69 -5.54 4.49 7.71
C GLN A 69 -4.60 4.30 8.90
N LEU A 70 -3.48 3.63 8.66
CA LEU A 70 -2.35 3.57 9.58
C LEU A 70 -1.30 4.59 9.16
N LYS A 71 -0.91 5.45 10.10
CA LYS A 71 0.12 6.46 9.90
C LYS A 71 1.44 6.00 10.49
N ILE A 72 2.50 6.12 9.70
CA ILE A 72 3.88 5.85 10.10
C ILE A 72 4.70 7.12 9.94
N THR A 73 5.42 7.50 10.98
CA THR A 73 6.20 8.76 11.02
C THR A 73 7.68 8.53 11.35
N GLU A 74 8.10 7.27 11.54
CA GLU A 74 9.44 6.92 11.97
C GLU A 74 10.19 6.22 10.83
N ALA A 75 11.27 6.85 10.37
CA ALA A 75 12.18 6.22 9.43
C ALA A 75 12.87 5.01 10.06
N GLY A 76 13.10 3.97 9.28
CA GLY A 76 13.64 2.69 9.74
C GLY A 76 12.59 1.72 10.26
N ALA A 77 11.30 2.10 10.28
CA ALA A 77 10.22 1.17 10.56
C ALA A 77 10.13 0.10 9.46
N ILE A 78 9.90 -1.14 9.88
CA ILE A 78 9.60 -2.28 9.00
C ILE A 78 8.13 -2.62 9.16
N ILE A 79 7.40 -2.65 8.07
CA ILE A 79 5.98 -2.96 8.01
C ILE A 79 5.83 -4.33 7.36
N ASP A 80 5.00 -5.17 7.94
CA ASP A 80 4.58 -6.44 7.36
C ASP A 80 3.08 -6.39 7.07
N LEU A 81 2.72 -6.44 5.79
CA LEU A 81 1.34 -6.42 5.30
C LEU A 81 0.71 -7.82 5.27
N ASN A 82 1.49 -8.87 5.52
CA ASN A 82 1.01 -10.25 5.66
C ASN A 82 1.59 -10.93 6.91
N PRO A 83 1.31 -10.41 8.13
CA PRO A 83 1.96 -10.87 9.36
C PRO A 83 1.58 -12.28 9.80
N ASN A 84 0.52 -12.86 9.26
CA ASN A 84 0.07 -14.23 9.55
C ASN A 84 0.48 -15.23 8.46
N ALA A 85 1.37 -14.83 7.54
CA ALA A 85 1.98 -15.73 6.57
C ALA A 85 2.52 -16.99 7.25
N ALA A 86 2.26 -18.15 6.67
CA ALA A 86 2.74 -19.41 7.22
C ALA A 86 4.25 -19.59 6.97
N ASN A 87 4.73 -19.06 5.84
CA ASN A 87 6.12 -19.13 5.43
C ASN A 87 6.79 -17.77 5.44
N VAL A 88 8.09 -17.74 5.73
CA VAL A 88 8.86 -16.49 5.77
C VAL A 88 8.85 -15.76 4.43
N SER A 89 8.83 -16.50 3.32
CA SER A 89 8.78 -15.97 1.96
C SER A 89 7.45 -15.34 1.56
N GLU A 90 6.39 -15.57 2.35
CA GLU A 90 5.04 -15.04 2.10
C GLU A 90 4.77 -13.75 2.89
N HIS A 91 5.67 -13.35 3.79
CA HIS A 91 5.62 -12.03 4.41
C HIS A 91 5.88 -10.96 3.36
N ASP A 92 5.13 -9.87 3.47
CA ASP A 92 5.25 -8.73 2.57
C ASP A 92 5.79 -7.54 3.34
N LEU A 93 7.10 -7.33 3.22
CA LEU A 93 7.87 -6.44 4.06
C LEU A 93 8.20 -5.13 3.34
N LEU A 94 7.86 -4.02 3.97
CA LEU A 94 8.19 -2.67 3.53
C LEU A 94 9.12 -2.00 4.54
N TYR A 95 10.21 -1.42 4.06
CA TYR A 95 11.12 -0.60 4.88
C TYR A 95 10.86 0.88 4.61
N ILE A 96 10.56 1.65 5.64
CA ILE A 96 10.25 3.08 5.53
C ILE A 96 11.54 3.89 5.61
N THR A 97 11.85 4.62 4.54
CA THR A 97 13.02 5.51 4.49
C THR A 97 12.67 6.93 4.93
N GLN A 98 13.67 7.70 5.38
CA GLN A 98 13.49 9.12 5.68
C GLN A 98 13.04 9.91 4.44
N ALA A 99 13.59 9.59 3.25
CA ALA A 99 13.21 10.24 2.01
C ALA A 99 11.72 10.06 1.68
N GLN A 100 11.16 8.85 1.85
CA GLN A 100 9.73 8.62 1.65
C GLN A 100 8.87 9.46 2.60
N LEU A 101 9.29 9.61 3.86
CA LEU A 101 8.61 10.47 4.82
C LEU A 101 8.73 11.94 4.42
N ASP A 102 9.92 12.42 4.10
CA ASP A 102 10.18 13.81 3.75
C ASP A 102 9.36 14.23 2.52
N GLU A 103 9.33 13.39 1.48
CA GLU A 103 8.53 13.63 0.29
C GLU A 103 7.03 13.53 0.57
N GLY A 104 6.60 12.60 1.45
CA GLY A 104 5.21 12.46 1.88
C GLY A 104 4.22 12.20 0.75
N LYS A 105 4.70 11.69 -0.39
CA LYS A 105 3.90 11.49 -1.61
C LYS A 105 3.65 10.02 -1.92
N THR A 106 4.14 9.11 -1.10
CA THR A 106 3.96 7.66 -1.30
C THR A 106 3.17 7.03 -0.16
N GLY A 107 2.56 5.88 -0.42
CA GLY A 107 1.79 5.14 0.56
C GLY A 107 1.40 3.76 0.05
N VAL A 108 0.58 3.06 0.84
CA VAL A 108 0.01 1.78 0.44
C VAL A 108 -1.50 1.88 0.47
N VAL A 109 -2.14 1.26 -0.51
CA VAL A 109 -3.57 0.98 -0.50
C VAL A 109 -3.78 -0.52 -0.30
N ILE A 110 -4.79 -0.88 0.48
CA ILE A 110 -5.20 -2.27 0.71
C ILE A 110 -6.69 -2.40 0.39
N ASN A 111 -7.05 -3.47 -0.33
CA ASN A 111 -8.42 -3.90 -0.52
C ASN A 111 -8.52 -5.40 -0.35
N GLN A 112 -9.33 -5.82 0.63
CA GLN A 112 -9.44 -7.23 1.02
C GLN A 112 -8.04 -7.81 1.32
N GLY A 113 -7.60 -8.79 0.52
CA GLY A 113 -6.27 -9.39 0.61
C GLY A 113 -5.21 -8.75 -0.29
N GLN A 114 -5.62 -7.88 -1.22
CA GLN A 114 -4.73 -7.25 -2.20
C GLN A 114 -4.21 -5.91 -1.68
N HIS A 115 -3.01 -5.53 -2.11
CA HIS A 115 -2.43 -4.23 -1.80
C HIS A 115 -1.57 -3.73 -2.97
N ALA A 116 -1.34 -2.42 -3.00
CA ALA A 116 -0.45 -1.79 -3.97
C ALA A 116 0.28 -0.61 -3.33
N PHE A 117 1.51 -0.37 -3.80
CA PHE A 117 2.23 0.86 -3.51
C PHE A 117 1.75 1.97 -4.46
N VAL A 118 1.46 3.15 -3.91
CA VAL A 118 0.91 4.27 -4.67
C VAL A 118 1.71 5.54 -4.44
N GLU A 119 1.73 6.40 -5.46
CA GLU A 119 2.30 7.73 -5.41
C GLU A 119 1.23 8.78 -5.72
N LYS A 120 1.32 9.94 -5.08
CA LYS A 120 0.42 11.07 -5.30
C LYS A 120 0.50 11.51 -6.76
N ALA A 121 -0.57 11.30 -7.50
CA ALA A 121 -0.71 11.81 -8.85
C ALA A 121 -0.78 13.36 -8.86
N SER A 122 -0.27 13.98 -9.92
CA SER A 122 -0.29 15.44 -10.14
C SER A 122 -1.68 16.03 -10.42
N GLY A 123 -2.76 15.24 -10.30
CA GLY A 123 -4.14 15.68 -10.38
C GLY A 123 -4.73 15.84 -11.78
N LYS A 124 -3.96 15.60 -12.85
CA LYS A 124 -4.49 15.57 -14.23
C LYS A 124 -4.64 14.12 -14.68
N ASN A 125 -5.88 13.64 -14.75
CA ASN A 125 -6.17 12.41 -15.48
C ASN A 125 -6.25 12.77 -16.99
N PRO A 126 -5.30 12.32 -17.83
CA PRO A 126 -5.23 12.70 -19.24
C PRO A 126 -6.41 12.20 -20.08
N ARG A 127 -7.30 11.37 -19.52
CA ARG A 127 -8.53 10.92 -20.19
C ARG A 127 -9.73 11.83 -20.00
N PHE A 128 -9.68 12.82 -19.11
CA PHE A 128 -10.75 13.82 -18.92
C PHE A 128 -10.37 15.18 -19.55
N LEU A 129 -9.68 15.14 -20.71
CA LEU A 129 -9.40 16.31 -21.55
C LEU A 129 -10.66 16.79 -22.27
#